data_AF-A0AA86RKM6-F1
#
_entry.id   AF-A0AA86RKM6-F1
#
_cell.length_a   1.000
_cell.length_b   1.000
_cell.length_c   1.000
_cell.angle_alpha   90.00
_cell.angle_beta   90.00
_cell.angle_gamma   90.00
#
_symmetry.space_group_name_H-M   'P 1'
#
loop_
_entity.id
_entity.type
_entity.pdbx_description
1 polymer ?
#
loop_
_entity_poly.entity_id
_entity_poly.type
_entity_poly.pdbx_seq_one_letter_code
_entity_poly.pdbx_strand_id
1 'polypeptide(L)'
;MEQGKATRQDLDQWCEELIKEEFGEECNFDVDDAVEKLEKLGIVTRDSVGRYQCVGLKRANEIIGTTTEELVLKARQGNMSP
;
A
#
# COMPACT_ATOMS: atom_id res chain seq x y z
N MET A 1 -8.44 1.43 -9.96
CA MET A 1 -8.46 0.01 -9.56
C MET A 1 -9.52 -0.16 -8.50
N GLU A 2 -10.63 -0.84 -8.80
CA GLU A 2 -11.66 -1.21 -7.82
C GLU A 2 -11.32 -2.58 -7.23
N GLN A 3 -10.23 -2.69 -6.46
CA GLN A 3 -9.91 -3.91 -5.73
C GLN A 3 -10.50 -3.78 -4.32
N GLY A 4 -11.78 -4.11 -4.21
CA GLY A 4 -12.48 -3.96 -2.93
C GLY A 4 -12.08 -5.02 -1.91
N LYS A 5 -11.71 -6.23 -2.34
CA LYS A 5 -11.40 -7.37 -1.47
C LYS A 5 -10.44 -8.35 -2.13
N ALA A 6 -9.41 -8.79 -1.40
CA ALA A 6 -8.44 -9.80 -1.85
C ALA A 6 -8.19 -10.83 -0.74
N THR A 7 -7.87 -12.08 -1.11
CA THR A 7 -7.37 -13.06 -0.15
C THR A 7 -5.86 -12.89 0.07
N ARG A 8 -5.29 -13.56 1.08
CA ARG A 8 -3.83 -13.59 1.30
C ARG A 8 -3.09 -14.07 0.06
N GLN A 9 -3.55 -15.18 -0.53
CA GLN A 9 -2.91 -15.77 -1.71
C GLN A 9 -2.96 -14.86 -2.93
N ASP A 10 -4.07 -14.12 -3.10
CA ASP A 10 -4.16 -13.13 -4.17
C ASP A 10 -3.12 -12.03 -3.97
N LEU A 11 -2.96 -11.54 -2.74
CA LEU A 11 -1.98 -10.50 -2.41
C LEU A 11 -0.54 -10.99 -2.58
N ASP A 12 -0.22 -12.20 -2.11
CA ASP A 12 1.10 -12.83 -2.32
C ASP A 12 1.42 -12.87 -3.82
N GLN A 13 0.51 -13.44 -4.63
CA GLN A 13 0.72 -13.59 -6.07
C GLN A 13 0.90 -12.24 -6.77
N TRP A 14 0.05 -11.25 -6.47
CA TRP A 14 0.15 -9.94 -7.10
C TRP A 14 1.43 -9.20 -6.69
N CYS A 15 1.89 -9.37 -5.44
CA CYS A 15 3.16 -8.80 -5.00
C CYS A 15 4.34 -9.44 -5.74
N GLU A 16 4.35 -10.76 -5.88
CA GLU A 16 5.41 -11.48 -6.62
C GLU A 16 5.43 -11.11 -8.10
N GLU A 17 4.26 -11.04 -8.75
CA GLU A 17 4.14 -10.61 -10.14
C GLU A 17 4.66 -9.18 -10.32
N LEU A 18 4.24 -8.25 -9.44
CA LEU A 18 4.69 -6.87 -9.51
C LEU A 18 6.21 -6.74 -9.30
N ILE A 19 6.78 -7.48 -8.35
CA ILE A 19 8.22 -7.46 -8.10
C ILE A 19 8.98 -8.01 -9.32
N LYS A 20 8.46 -9.07 -9.93
CA LYS A 20 9.04 -9.65 -11.14
C LYS A 20 8.96 -8.71 -12.33
N GLU A 21 7.85 -8.00 -12.51
CA GLU A 21 7.68 -7.03 -13.59
C GLU A 21 8.57 -5.78 -13.41
N GLU A 22 8.60 -5.22 -12.20
CA GLU A 22 9.31 -3.97 -11.92
C GLU A 22 10.81 -4.15 -11.71
N PHE A 23 11.23 -5.26 -11.09
CA PHE A 23 12.62 -5.50 -10.70
C PHE A 23 13.27 -6.70 -11.41
N GLY A 24 12.49 -7.51 -12.12
CA GLY A 24 13.01 -8.71 -12.80
C GLY A 24 13.38 -9.85 -11.84
N GLU A 25 12.99 -9.76 -10.57
CA GLU A 25 13.33 -10.75 -9.55
C GLU A 25 12.14 -11.62 -9.18
N GLU A 26 12.38 -12.93 -9.04
CA GLU A 26 11.41 -13.84 -8.45
C GLU A 26 11.65 -13.90 -6.94
N CYS A 27 10.59 -13.65 -6.17
CA CYS A 27 10.61 -13.68 -4.72
C CYS A 27 9.47 -14.58 -4.24
N ASN A 28 9.66 -15.24 -3.09
CA ASN A 28 8.57 -15.87 -2.35
C ASN A 28 8.12 -14.86 -1.30
N PHE A 29 7.13 -14.04 -1.66
CA PHE A 29 6.72 -12.92 -0.82
C PHE A 29 5.80 -13.41 0.27
N ASP A 30 6.13 -13.14 1.54
CA ASP A 30 5.23 -13.43 2.66
C ASP A 30 4.46 -12.16 3.03
N VAL A 31 3.23 -12.04 2.53
CA VAL A 31 2.41 -10.85 2.76
C VAL A 31 1.93 -10.71 4.20
N ASP A 32 2.06 -11.72 5.06
CA ASP A 32 1.47 -11.68 6.40
C ASP A 32 2.06 -10.59 7.29
N ASP A 33 3.39 -10.50 7.33
CA ASP A 33 4.08 -9.48 8.13
C ASP A 33 3.70 -8.07 7.67
N ALA A 34 3.52 -7.88 6.36
CA ALA A 34 3.15 -6.60 5.76
C ALA A 34 1.69 -6.26 6.07
N VAL A 35 0.79 -7.21 5.88
CA VAL A 35 -0.65 -7.03 6.10
C VAL A 35 -0.94 -6.82 7.58
N GLU A 36 -0.29 -7.56 8.49
CA GLU A 36 -0.45 -7.38 9.93
C GLU A 36 -0.04 -5.97 10.36
N LYS A 37 1.06 -5.43 9.83
CA LYS A 37 1.48 -4.04 10.09
C LYS A 37 0.44 -3.05 9.57
N LEU A 38 -0.10 -3.27 8.37
CA LEU A 38 -1.14 -2.40 7.79
C LEU A 38 -2.48 -2.48 8.52
N GLU A 39 -2.84 -3.64 9.06
CA GLU A 39 -4.00 -3.83 9.95
C GLU A 39 -3.81 -3.08 11.27
N LYS A 40 -2.62 -3.17 11.88
CA LYS A 40 -2.28 -2.43 13.12
C LYS A 40 -2.33 -0.92 12.93
N LEU A 41 -1.94 -0.42 11.77
CA LEU A 41 -2.05 0.99 11.41
C LEU A 41 -3.50 1.41 11.09
N GLY A 42 -4.41 0.45 10.85
CA GLY A 42 -5.80 0.72 10.48
C GLY A 42 -5.97 1.12 9.00
N ILE A 43 -4.99 0.81 8.16
CA ILE A 43 -5.01 1.07 6.70
C ILE A 43 -5.71 -0.06 5.97
N VAL A 44 -5.53 -1.30 6.45
CA VAL A 44 -6.19 -2.51 5.95
C VAL A 44 -7.13 -3.04 7.02
N THR A 45 -8.23 -3.65 6.58
CA THR A 45 -9.17 -4.37 7.45
C THR A 45 -9.46 -5.73 6.85
N ARG A 46 -9.75 -6.72 7.71
CA ARG A 46 -10.08 -8.08 7.30
C ARG A 46 -11.53 -8.39 7.63
N ASP A 47 -12.27 -8.94 6.66
CA ASP A 47 -13.64 -9.38 6.88
C ASP A 47 -13.71 -10.74 7.59
N SER A 48 -14.91 -11.13 8.03
CA SER A 48 -15.13 -12.40 8.76
C SER A 48 -14.83 -13.65 7.93
N VAL A 49 -14.62 -13.51 6.62
CA VAL A 49 -14.28 -14.60 5.69
C VAL A 49 -12.78 -14.58 5.35
N GLY A 50 -12.00 -13.67 5.97
CA GLY A 50 -10.56 -13.59 5.81
C GLY A 50 -10.09 -12.79 4.59
N ARG A 51 -10.97 -11.97 3.97
CA ARG A 51 -10.57 -11.09 2.86
C ARG A 51 -10.14 -9.73 3.35
N TYR A 52 -9.07 -9.22 2.78
CA TYR A 52 -8.51 -7.90 3.06
C TYR A 52 -9.14 -6.83 2.19
N GLN A 53 -9.43 -5.68 2.79
CA GLN A 53 -9.90 -4.48 2.12
C GLN A 53 -9.14 -3.27 2.66
N CYS A 54 -8.83 -2.31 1.80
CA CYS A 54 -8.17 -1.06 2.20
C CYS A 54 -9.18 0.04 2.55
N VAL A 55 -8.78 0.94 3.45
CA VAL A 55 -9.50 2.19 3.64
C VAL A 55 -9.27 3.10 2.43
N GLY A 56 -10.19 4.03 2.17
CA GLY A 56 -10.05 4.96 1.05
C GLY A 56 -8.75 5.77 1.11
N LEU A 57 -8.13 6.03 -0.04
CA LEU A 57 -6.82 6.69 -0.17
C LEU A 57 -6.66 7.95 0.69
N LYS A 58 -7.68 8.80 0.75
CA LYS A 58 -7.66 10.01 1.59
C LYS A 58 -7.42 9.68 3.07
N ARG A 59 -8.14 8.69 3.59
CA ARG A 59 -8.02 8.24 4.99
C ARG A 59 -6.70 7.51 5.22
N ALA A 60 -6.25 6.70 4.26
CA ALA A 60 -4.94 6.06 4.34
C ALA A 60 -3.81 7.09 4.46
N ASN A 61 -3.86 8.16 3.67
CA ASN A 61 -2.89 9.26 3.72
C ASN A 61 -2.96 10.04 5.04
N GLU A 62 -4.14 10.21 5.62
CA GLU A 62 -4.30 10.81 6.95
C GLU A 62 -3.69 9.94 8.05
N ILE A 63 -3.80 8.60 7.93
CA ILE A 63 -3.23 7.63 8.89
C ILE A 63 -1.70 7.56 8.78
N ILE A 64 -1.16 7.47 7.56
CA ILE A 64 0.28 7.41 7.31
C ILE A 64 0.94 8.75 7.64
N GLY A 65 0.22 9.86 7.41
CA GLY A 65 0.74 11.21 7.52
C GLY A 65 1.52 11.64 6.28
N THR A 66 1.98 12.89 6.27
CA THR A 66 2.79 13.43 5.18
C THR A 66 4.21 12.88 5.25
N THR A 67 4.69 12.26 4.18
CA THR A 67 6.09 11.81 4.10
C THR A 67 7.03 13.00 3.90
N THR A 68 8.28 12.83 4.30
CA THR A 68 9.31 13.86 4.13
C THR A 68 9.54 14.16 2.65
N GLU A 69 9.51 13.15 1.79
CA GLU A 69 9.60 13.32 0.34
C GLU A 69 8.43 14.16 -0.22
N GLU A 70 7.21 13.95 0.27
CA GLU A 70 6.05 14.75 -0.13
C GLU A 70 6.23 16.23 0.29
N LEU A 71 6.74 16.49 1.49
CA LEU A 71 7.06 17.86 1.94
C LEU A 71 8.13 18.52 1.08
N VAL A 72 9.21 17.80 0.77
CA VAL A 72 10.31 18.29 -0.06
C VAL A 72 9.82 18.58 -1.49
N LEU A 73 8.99 17.71 -2.07
CA LEU A 73 8.40 17.93 -3.39
C LEU A 73 7.47 19.15 -3.40
N LYS A 74 6.61 19.31 -2.38
CA LYS A 74 5.75 20.50 -2.23
C LYS A 74 6.57 21.78 -2.08
N ALA A 75 7.64 21.75 -1.30
CA ALA A 75 8.54 22.89 -1.14
C ALA A 75 9.25 23.27 -2.44
N ARG A 76 9.70 22.28 -3.23
CA ARG A 76 10.34 22.50 -4.54
C ARG A 76 9.36 23.03 -5.58
N GLN A 77 8.10 22.61 -5.56
CA GLN A 77 7.06 23.10 -6.47
C GLN A 77 6.56 24.51 -6.09
N GLY A 78 6.50 24.84 -4.80
CA GLY A 78 6.18 26.19 -4.31
C GLY A 78 7.24 27.26 -4.64
N ASN A 79 8.41 26.84 -5.14
CA ASN A 79 9.49 27.73 -5.58
C ASN A 79 9.45 28.02 -7.10
N MET A 80 8.40 27.56 -7.80
CA MET A 80 8.05 27.93 -9.18
C MET A 80 6.82 28.88 -9.18
N SER A 81 6.98 30.05 -8.59
CA SER A 81 6.19 31.24 -8.96
C SER A 81 7.15 32.23 -9.63
N PRO A 82 6.76 32.86 -10.75
CA PRO A 82 7.64 33.79 -11.49
C PRO A 82 8.06 35.01 -10.66
#